data_AF-A0A6B2DAE8-F1
#
_entry.id   AF-A0A6B2DAE8-F1
#
_cell.length_a   1.000
_cell.length_b   1.000
_cell.length_c   1.000
_cell.angle_alpha   90.00
_cell.angle_beta   90.00
_cell.angle_gamma   90.00
#
_symmetry.space_group_name_H-M   'P 1'
#
loop_
_entity.id
_entity.type
_entity.pdbx_description
1 polymer ?
#
loop_
_entity_poly.entity_id
_entity_poly.type
_entity_poly.pdbx_seq_one_letter_code
_entity_poly.pdbx_strand_id
1 'polypeptide(L)' 'TGVLALLASREPGARPRQLRRTLDAQATPMACPADYDLTGDGTQDAYCAGYEGYSGFYGHGMADALAAVAPKGRPDPAR' A
#
# COMPACT_ATOMS: atom_id res chain seq x y z
N THR A 1 9.10 -1.94 -8.46
CA THR A 1 8.70 -1.54 -9.83
C THR A 1 7.83 -2.58 -10.56
N GLY A 2 7.01 -3.38 -9.87
CA GLY A 2 6.08 -4.34 -10.53
C GLY A 2 4.67 -3.78 -10.73
N VAL A 3 3.91 -3.64 -9.64
CA VAL A 3 2.49 -3.20 -9.68
C VAL A 3 2.31 -1.82 -10.32
N LEU A 4 3.20 -0.87 -10.04
CA LEU A 4 3.16 0.46 -10.67
C LEU A 4 3.32 0.39 -12.21
N ALA A 5 4.08 -0.57 -12.73
CA ALA A 5 4.24 -0.75 -14.17
C ALA A 5 2.96 -1.33 -14.81
N LEU A 6 2.21 -2.18 -14.10
CA LEU A 6 0.89 -2.64 -14.54
C LEU A 6 -0.12 -1.48 -14.63
N LEU A 7 -0.09 -0.55 -13.67
CA LEU A 7 -0.89 0.67 -13.74
C LEU A 7 -0.49 1.54 -14.94
N ALA A 8 0.81 1.74 -15.16
CA ALA A 8 1.32 2.54 -16.26
C ALA A 8 0.98 1.93 -17.64
N SER A 9 1.01 0.61 -17.78
CA SER A 9 0.68 -0.07 -19.04
C SER A 9 -0.80 0.06 -19.41
N ARG A 10 -1.69 0.17 -18.41
CA ARG A 10 -3.13 0.36 -18.61
C ARG A 10 -3.55 1.82 -18.79
N GLU A 11 -2.75 2.75 -18.28
CA GLU A 11 -3.02 4.19 -18.36
C GLU A 11 -1.82 4.93 -18.97
N PRO A 12 -1.52 4.77 -20.29
CA PRO A 12 -0.28 5.24 -20.91
C PRO A 12 -0.04 6.76 -20.82
N GLY A 13 -1.11 7.55 -20.62
CA GLY A 13 -1.03 9.00 -20.47
C GLY A 13 -0.96 9.49 -19.02
N ALA A 14 -1.01 8.59 -18.04
CA ALA A 14 -1.01 8.97 -16.64
C ALA A 14 0.36 9.52 -16.21
N ARG A 15 0.33 10.66 -15.53
CA ARG A 15 1.53 11.27 -14.95
C ARG A 15 2.00 10.46 -13.73
N PRO A 16 3.29 10.49 -13.36
CA PRO A 16 3.81 9.75 -12.21
C PRO A 16 3.03 9.97 -10.90
N ARG A 17 2.61 11.22 -10.63
CA ARG A 17 1.79 11.55 -9.45
C ARG A 17 0.39 10.93 -9.48
N GLN A 18 -0.21 10.76 -10.67
CA GLN A 18 -1.50 10.07 -10.79
C GLN A 18 -1.33 8.57 -10.54
N LEU A 19 -0.32 7.95 -11.15
CA LEU A 19 -0.03 6.53 -10.95
C LEU A 19 0.25 6.20 -9.48
N ARG A 20 1.02 7.05 -8.79
CA ARG A 20 1.29 6.89 -7.35
C ARG A 20 0.01 6.96 -6.53
N ARG A 21 -0.86 7.95 -6.77
CA ARG A 21 -2.14 8.06 -6.05
C ARG A 21 -3.05 6.87 -6.28
N THR A 22 -3.12 6.36 -7.51
CA THR A 22 -3.90 5.16 -7.81
C THR A 22 -3.34 3.95 -7.07
N LEU A 23 -2.01 3.78 -7.07
CA LEU A 23 -1.36 2.70 -6.31
C LEU A 23 -1.68 2.79 -4.81
N ASP A 24 -1.55 3.98 -4.22
CA ASP A 24 -1.82 4.22 -2.80
C ASP A 24 -3.29 3.97 -2.46
N ALA A 25 -4.23 4.36 -3.33
CA ALA A 25 -5.66 4.14 -3.12
C ALA A 25 -6.09 2.68 -3.27
N GLN A 26 -5.34 1.88 -4.03
CA GLN A 26 -5.60 0.45 -4.23
C GLN A 26 -4.86 -0.43 -3.21
N ALA A 27 -4.02 0.16 -2.37
CA ALA A 27 -3.29 -0.62 -1.38
C ALA A 27 -4.23 -1.16 -0.28
N THR A 28 -3.96 -2.37 0.18
CA THR A 28 -4.64 -2.96 1.34
C THR A 28 -4.02 -2.39 2.61
N PRO A 29 -4.75 -1.61 3.43
CA PRO A 29 -4.20 -0.98 4.61
C PRO A 29 -3.63 -2.02 5.59
N MET A 30 -2.45 -1.73 6.12
CA MET A 30 -1.81 -2.55 7.14
C MET A 30 -1.72 -1.78 8.45
N ALA A 31 -2.22 -2.40 9.52
CA ALA A 31 -2.18 -1.83 10.86
C ALA A 31 -0.73 -1.65 11.34
N CYS A 32 -0.54 -0.68 12.22
CA CYS A 32 0.70 -0.59 12.98
C CYS A 32 0.91 -1.88 13.79
N PRO A 33 2.12 -2.45 13.79
CA PRO A 33 2.41 -3.59 14.66
C PRO A 33 2.27 -3.17 16.12
N ALA A 34 1.82 -4.11 16.97
CA ALA A 34 1.64 -3.85 18.40
C ALA A 34 2.98 -3.69 19.12
N ASP A 35 3.97 -4.49 18.70
CA ASP A 35 5.34 -4.51 19.17
C ASP A 35 6.32 -4.41 17.99
N TYR A 36 7.42 -3.72 18.20
CA TYR A 36 8.55 -3.72 17.29
C TYR A 36 9.83 -3.81 18.08
N ASP A 37 10.23 -5.04 18.36
CA ASP A 37 11.50 -5.41 18.99
C ASP A 37 12.35 -6.12 17.91
N LEU A 38 13.16 -5.33 17.22
CA LEU A 38 14.04 -5.81 16.16
C LEU A 38 15.22 -6.60 16.74
N THR A 39 15.61 -6.31 17.97
CA THR A 39 16.80 -6.89 18.61
C THR A 39 16.50 -8.13 19.47
N GLY A 40 15.25 -8.34 19.85
CA GLY A 40 14.78 -9.45 20.68
C GLY A 40 15.07 -9.27 22.17
N ASP A 41 15.27 -8.04 22.64
CA ASP A 41 15.60 -7.75 24.05
C ASP A 41 14.38 -7.46 24.94
N GLY A 42 13.18 -7.53 24.36
CA GLY A 42 11.91 -7.26 25.02
C GLY A 42 11.56 -5.78 25.11
N THR A 43 12.34 -4.89 24.49
CA THR A 43 12.08 -3.45 24.44
C THR A 43 11.61 -3.00 23.07
N GLN A 44 10.83 -1.92 23.04
CA GLN A 44 10.30 -1.39 21.79
C GLN A 44 11.33 -0.46 21.11
N ASP A 45 11.82 -0.88 19.96
CA ASP A 45 12.83 -0.17 19.17
C ASP A 45 12.24 0.98 18.34
N ALA A 46 10.97 0.90 17.97
CA ALA A 46 10.30 1.94 17.21
C ALA A 46 8.78 1.97 17.45
N TYR A 47 8.23 3.19 17.37
CA TYR A 47 6.80 3.45 17.48
C TYR A 47 6.21 3.72 16.11
N CYS A 48 5.12 3.05 15.80
CA CYS A 48 4.35 3.29 14.59
C CYS A 48 3.27 4.34 14.86
N ALA A 49 3.25 5.39 14.02
CA ALA A 49 2.21 6.41 14.02
C ALA A 49 1.55 6.48 12.64
N GLY A 50 0.32 6.97 12.57
CA GLY A 50 -0.42 7.02 11.32
C GLY A 50 -1.80 7.65 11.45
N TYR A 51 -2.58 7.54 10.39
CA TYR A 51 -3.97 7.96 10.30
C TYR A 51 -4.77 6.89 9.53
N GLU A 52 -6.07 7.08 9.35
CA GLU A 52 -6.89 6.10 8.64
C GLU A 52 -6.33 5.81 7.24
N GLY A 53 -6.03 4.54 6.95
CA GLY A 53 -5.46 4.12 5.67
C GLY A 53 -3.97 4.46 5.49
N TYR A 54 -3.25 4.83 6.55
CA TYR A 54 -1.80 5.03 6.53
C TYR A 54 -1.14 4.60 7.84
N SER A 55 -0.05 3.84 7.76
CA SER A 55 0.84 3.57 8.89
C SER A 55 2.27 4.00 8.57
N GLY A 56 3.01 4.47 9.57
CA GLY A 56 4.40 4.89 9.40
C GLY A 56 5.35 3.77 8.97
N PHE A 57 4.94 2.52 9.18
CA PHE A 57 5.73 1.32 8.84
C PHE A 57 5.41 0.82 7.44
N TYR A 58 4.13 0.88 7.01
CA TYR A 58 3.68 0.28 5.76
C TYR A 58 3.15 1.31 4.73
N GLY A 59 3.22 2.60 5.04
CA GLY A 59 2.62 3.64 4.21
C GLY A 59 1.12 3.41 4.07
N HIS A 60 0.61 3.45 2.83
CA HIS A 60 -0.80 3.12 2.54
C HIS A 60 -1.11 1.62 2.58
N GLY A 61 -0.11 0.79 2.88
CA GLY A 61 -0.25 -0.65 3.03
C GLY A 61 0.30 -1.44 1.84
N MET A 62 -0.20 -2.66 1.69
CA MET A 62 0.29 -3.62 0.72
C MET A 62 -0.24 -3.32 -0.69
N ALA A 63 0.65 -3.29 -1.68
CA ALA A 63 0.25 -3.07 -3.06
C ALA A 63 -0.61 -4.22 -3.61
N ASP A 64 -1.73 -3.89 -4.25
CA ASP A 64 -2.63 -4.87 -4.87
C ASP A 64 -2.39 -4.96 -6.39
N ALA A 65 -1.83 -6.09 -6.82
CA ALA A 65 -1.59 -6.36 -8.23
C ALA A 65 -2.88 -6.66 -9.03
N LEU A 66 -3.90 -7.24 -8.40
CA LEU A 66 -5.18 -7.55 -9.02
C LEU A 66 -5.97 -6.27 -9.28
N ALA A 67 -6.07 -5.36 -8.31
CA ALA A 67 -6.69 -4.06 -8.52
C ALA A 67 -5.98 -3.24 -9.61
N ALA A 68 -4.65 -3.36 -9.74
CA ALA A 68 -3.91 -2.69 -10.80
C ALA A 68 -4.33 -3.15 -12.22
N VAL A 69 -4.77 -4.41 -12.38
CA VAL A 69 -5.17 -4.97 -13.70
C VAL A 69 -6.68 -5.14 -13.89
N ALA A 70 -7.48 -5.03 -12.83
CA ALA A 70 -8.93 -5.21 -12.89
C ALA A 70 -9.66 -4.07 -13.64
N PRO A 71 -10.79 -4.34 -14.31
CA PRO A 71 -11.65 -3.28 -14.85
C PRO A 71 -12.07 -2.28 -13.77
N LYS A 72 -12.12 -0.98 -14.11
CA LYS A 72 -12.53 0.07 -13.17
C LYS A 72 -13.93 -0.28 -12.60
N GLY A 73 -14.04 -0.37 -11.27
CA GLY A 73 -15.30 -0.61 -10.56
C GLY A 73 -15.59 -2.05 -10.15
N ARG A 74 -14.69 -3.02 -10.41
CA ARG A 74 -14.81 -4.36 -9.80
C ARG A 74 -14.29 -4.32 -8.36
N PRO A 75 -15.07 -4.74 -7.35
CA PRO A 75 -14.56 -4.85 -5.99
C PRO A 75 -13.47 -5.92 -5.91
N ASP A 76 -12.43 -5.63 -5.15
CA ASP A 76 -11.40 -6.61 -4.80
C ASP A 76 -12.04 -7.69 -3.91
N PRO A 77 -12.02 -8.98 -4.31
CA PRO A 77 -12.58 -10.06 -3.50
C PRO A 77 -11.88 -10.24 -2.14
N ALA A 78 -10.71 -9.63 -1.93
CA ALA A 78 -10.01 -9.66 -0.64
C ALA A 78 -10.50 -8.59 0.36
N ARG A 79 -11.47 -7.73 -0.01
CA ARG A 79 -11.95 -6.60 0.80
C ARG A 79 -13.46 -6.60 1.05
#